data_AF-A0A970Q3Y8-F1
#
_entry.id   AF-A0A970Q3Y8-F1
#
_cell.length_a   1.000
_cell.length_b   1.000
_cell.length_c   1.000
_cell.angle_alpha   90.00
_cell.angle_beta   90.00
_cell.angle_gamma   90.00
#
_symmetry.space_group_name_H-M   'P 1'
#
loop_
_entity.id
_entity.type
_entity.pdbx_description
1 polymer ?
#
loop_
_entity_poly.entity_id
_entity_poly.type
_entity_poly.pdbx_seq_one_letter_code
_entity_poly.pdbx_strand_id
1 'polypeptide(L)'
;MIDKKVVYIVCIILLQAMLLITIFQSLYFSTAIDYWTETVLSVMPYMSYIVMVLTIITVATVSKLSLLARKQQQLEIKELENRHIRQMNEALRGQRHDFNNHLQVINMLAQSGRLPRVVEYLKDLTEEAVGVNNMLGMQCPAVGALIGSKVGLAKRGGIELEYDVQGDLEG
;
A
#
# COMPACT_ATOMS: atom_id res chain seq x y z
N MET A 1 3.63 -5.65 -18.72
CA MET A 1 2.73 -5.75 -19.90
C MET A 1 1.97 -4.45 -20.02
N ILE A 2 2.10 -3.72 -21.13
CA ILE A 2 1.35 -2.47 -21.34
C ILE A 2 -0.12 -2.83 -21.53
N ASP A 3 -1.02 -2.16 -20.81
CA ASP A 3 -2.46 -2.37 -20.92
C ASP A 3 -2.93 -2.08 -22.35
N LYS A 4 -3.65 -3.03 -22.97
CA LYS A 4 -4.20 -2.90 -24.33
C LYS A 4 -5.04 -1.63 -24.51
N LYS A 5 -5.71 -1.17 -23.44
CA LYS A 5 -6.51 0.07 -23.44
C LYS A 5 -5.63 1.32 -23.57
N VAL A 6 -4.46 1.32 -22.92
CA VAL A 6 -3.51 2.43 -22.99
C VAL A 6 -2.90 2.52 -24.38
N VAL A 7 -2.53 1.37 -24.98
CA VAL A 7 -2.05 1.33 -26.37
C VAL A 7 -3.09 1.89 -27.33
N TYR A 8 -4.36 1.53 -27.18
CA TYR A 8 -5.44 2.04 -28.03
C TYR A 8 -5.60 3.57 -27.92
N ILE A 9 -5.57 4.12 -26.71
CA ILE A 9 -5.63 5.58 -26.49
C ILE A 9 -4.45 6.29 -27.16
N VAL A 10 -3.23 5.77 -27.01
CA VAL A 10 -2.03 6.34 -27.64
C VAL A 10 -2.15 6.31 -29.16
N CYS A 11 -2.62 5.21 -29.74
CA CYS A 11 -2.87 5.13 -31.18
C CYS A 11 -3.89 6.16 -31.67
N ILE A 12 -4.97 6.41 -30.92
CA ILE A 12 -5.96 7.45 -31.29
C ILE A 12 -5.33 8.84 -31.24
N ILE A 13 -4.55 9.15 -30.20
CA ILE A 13 -3.88 10.46 -30.08
C ILE A 13 -2.91 10.69 -31.24
N LEU A 14 -2.13 9.67 -31.61
CA LEU A 14 -1.23 9.74 -32.77
C LEU A 14 -2.00 9.95 -34.08
N LEU A 15 -3.14 9.27 -34.25
CA LEU A 15 -4.02 9.45 -35.39
C LEU A 15 -4.60 10.88 -35.44
N GLN A 16 -5.04 11.44 -34.32
CA GLN A 16 -5.55 12.82 -34.23
C GLN A 16 -4.47 13.84 -34.59
N ALA A 17 -3.24 13.65 -34.09
CA ALA A 17 -2.11 14.52 -34.42
C ALA A 17 -1.76 14.45 -35.92
N MET A 18 -1.76 13.25 -36.50
CA MET A 18 -1.54 13.05 -37.93
C MET A 18 -2.62 13.76 -38.77
N LEU A 19 -3.90 13.64 -38.39
CA LEU A 19 -5.00 14.33 -39.06
C LEU A 19 -4.84 15.86 -39.00
N LEU A 20 -4.49 16.41 -37.83
CA LEU A 20 -4.23 17.85 -37.70
C LEU A 20 -3.09 18.31 -38.62
N ILE A 21 -1.98 17.58 -38.65
CA ILE A 21 -0.85 17.89 -39.53
C ILE A 21 -1.28 17.89 -41.00
N THR A 22 -2.07 16.90 -41.44
CA THR A 22 -2.55 16.85 -42.83
C THR A 22 -3.47 18.01 -43.18
N ILE A 23 -4.31 18.48 -42.24
CA ILE A 23 -5.17 19.66 -42.41
C ILE A 23 -4.32 20.94 -42.55
N PHE A 24 -3.29 21.10 -41.72
CA PHE A 24 -2.40 22.27 -41.83
C PHE A 24 -1.58 22.26 -43.11
N GLN A 25 -1.07 21.09 -43.51
CA GLN A 25 -0.29 20.96 -44.74
C GLN A 25 -1.15 21.20 -45.99
N SER A 26 -2.41 20.73 -46.02
CA SER A 26 -3.32 20.96 -47.15
C SER A 26 -3.69 22.44 -47.28
N LEU A 27 -3.88 23.15 -46.17
CA LEU A 27 -4.12 24.59 -46.16
C LEU A 27 -2.92 25.39 -46.69
N TYR A 28 -1.70 25.04 -46.25
CA TYR A 28 -0.47 25.69 -46.73
C TYR A 28 -0.26 25.44 -48.23
N PHE A 29 -0.46 24.21 -48.69
CA PHE A 29 -0.27 23.86 -50.09
C PHE A 29 -1.29 24.54 -51.02
N SER A 30 -2.57 24.57 -50.63
CA SER A 30 -3.61 25.20 -51.46
C SER A 30 -3.37 26.70 -51.62
N THR A 31 -3.00 27.39 -50.54
CA THR A 31 -2.71 28.83 -50.55
C THR A 31 -1.40 29.18 -51.27
N ALA A 32 -0.37 28.34 -51.20
CA ALA A 32 0.92 28.61 -51.84
C ALA A 32 0.88 28.53 -53.37
N ILE A 33 0.01 27.67 -53.95
CA ILE A 33 -0.05 27.39 -55.39
C ILE A 33 -1.33 27.96 -56.03
N ASP A 34 -2.19 28.60 -55.22
CA ASP A 34 -3.52 29.10 -55.60
C ASP A 34 -4.40 28.02 -56.28
N TYR A 35 -4.23 26.78 -55.81
CA TYR A 35 -4.87 25.59 -56.36
C TYR A 35 -5.91 25.07 -55.36
N TRP A 36 -7.19 25.05 -55.77
CA TRP A 36 -8.32 24.49 -54.98
C TRP A 36 -8.55 25.13 -53.59
N THR A 37 -8.15 26.38 -53.42
CA THR A 37 -8.28 27.18 -52.19
C THR A 37 -9.72 27.24 -51.67
N GLU A 38 -10.68 27.59 -52.53
CA GLU A 38 -12.13 27.67 -52.23
C GLU A 38 -12.68 26.34 -51.66
N THR A 39 -12.34 25.21 -52.29
CA THR A 39 -12.82 23.89 -51.86
C THR A 39 -12.20 23.47 -50.52
N VAL A 40 -10.90 23.70 -50.32
CA VAL A 40 -10.22 23.37 -49.07
C VAL A 40 -10.76 24.21 -47.91
N LEU A 41 -10.99 25.51 -48.13
CA LEU A 41 -11.50 26.42 -47.11
C LEU A 41 -12.93 26.05 -46.66
N SER A 42 -13.77 25.57 -47.59
CA SER A 42 -15.13 25.11 -47.28
C SER A 42 -15.17 23.79 -46.50
N VAL A 43 -14.27 22.84 -46.80
CA VAL A 43 -14.28 21.49 -46.17
C VAL A 43 -13.52 21.45 -44.83
N MET A 44 -12.47 22.27 -44.66
CA MET A 44 -11.62 22.34 -43.47
C MET A 44 -12.39 22.45 -42.13
N PRO A 45 -13.37 23.36 -41.95
CA PRO A 45 -14.04 23.52 -40.65
C PRO A 45 -14.78 22.24 -40.22
N TYR A 46 -15.34 21.49 -41.16
CA TYR A 46 -16.01 20.21 -40.86
C TYR A 46 -15.02 19.15 -40.38
N MET A 47 -13.85 19.04 -41.01
CA MET A 47 -12.79 18.13 -40.58
C MET A 47 -12.22 18.51 -39.21
N SER A 48 -12.05 19.82 -38.95
CA SER A 48 -11.64 20.33 -37.64
C SER A 48 -12.65 19.99 -36.54
N TYR A 49 -13.95 20.08 -36.84
CA TYR A 49 -15.00 19.71 -35.90
C TYR A 49 -14.96 18.21 -35.55
N ILE A 50 -14.71 17.34 -36.54
CA ILE A 50 -14.55 15.89 -36.32
C ILE A 50 -13.37 15.62 -35.38
N VAL A 51 -12.21 16.23 -35.62
CA VAL A 51 -11.03 16.07 -34.75
C VAL A 51 -11.34 16.53 -33.33
N MET A 52 -12.03 17.66 -33.17
CA MET A 52 -12.44 18.18 -31.86
C MET A 52 -13.38 17.22 -31.11
N VAL A 53 -14.34 16.59 -31.80
CA VAL A 53 -15.23 15.60 -31.17
C VAL A 53 -14.42 14.37 -30.73
N LEU A 54 -13.49 13.90 -31.56
CA LEU A 54 -12.61 12.79 -31.22
C LEU A 54 -11.73 13.12 -30.00
N THR A 55 -11.18 14.33 -29.90
CA THR A 55 -10.36 14.73 -28.76
C THR A 55 -11.18 14.73 -27.46
N ILE A 56 -12.40 15.27 -27.49
CA ILE A 56 -13.31 15.24 -26.34
C ILE A 56 -13.59 13.80 -25.89
N ILE A 57 -13.86 12.89 -26.82
CA ILE A 57 -14.07 11.46 -26.52
C ILE A 57 -12.82 10.86 -25.87
N THR A 58 -11.63 11.11 -26.41
CA THR A 58 -10.37 10.60 -25.83
C THR A 58 -10.11 11.13 -24.44
N VAL A 59 -10.39 12.42 -24.18
CA VAL A 59 -10.23 13.01 -22.85
C VAL A 59 -11.20 12.37 -21.87
N ALA A 60 -12.46 12.14 -22.29
CA ALA A 60 -13.46 11.50 -21.44
C ALA A 60 -13.10 10.04 -21.09
N THR A 61 -12.56 9.26 -22.04
CA THR A 61 -12.15 7.88 -21.78
C THR A 61 -10.92 7.81 -20.87
N VAL A 62 -9.92 8.66 -21.08
CA VAL A 62 -8.74 8.79 -20.19
C VAL A 62 -9.15 9.17 -18.78
N SER A 63 -10.08 10.13 -18.64
CA SER A 63 -10.57 10.58 -17.33
C SER A 63 -11.26 9.44 -16.58
N LYS A 64 -12.15 8.69 -17.25
CA LYS A 64 -12.80 7.51 -16.65
C LYS A 64 -11.80 6.42 -16.27
N LEU A 65 -10.81 6.15 -17.13
CA LEU A 65 -9.78 5.15 -16.85
C LEU A 65 -8.96 5.53 -15.61
N SER A 66 -8.56 6.80 -15.50
CA SER A 66 -7.80 7.30 -14.34
C SER A 66 -8.60 7.22 -13.04
N LEU A 67 -9.91 7.48 -13.09
CA LEU A 67 -10.80 7.34 -11.94
C LEU A 67 -10.93 5.89 -11.49
N LEU A 68 -11.07 4.96 -12.44
CA LEU A 68 -11.14 3.53 -12.14
C LEU A 68 -9.82 3.03 -11.52
N ALA A 69 -8.68 3.44 -12.07
CA ALA A 69 -7.38 3.11 -11.50
C ALA A 69 -7.22 3.62 -10.07
N ARG A 70 -7.64 4.86 -9.78
CA ARG A 70 -7.64 5.42 -8.42
C ARG A 70 -8.55 4.64 -7.47
N LYS A 71 -9.76 4.26 -7.93
CA LYS A 71 -10.68 3.45 -7.12
C LYS A 71 -10.10 2.07 -6.81
N GLN A 72 -9.44 1.44 -7.79
CA GLN A 72 -8.76 0.15 -7.59
C GLN A 72 -7.69 0.25 -6.51
N GLN A 73 -6.82 1.25 -6.59
CA GLN A 73 -5.79 1.49 -5.57
C GLN A 73 -6.38 1.74 -4.18
N GLN A 74 -7.45 2.52 -4.08
CA GLN A 74 -8.13 2.74 -2.80
C GLN A 74 -8.74 1.46 -2.23
N LEU A 75 -9.27 0.57 -3.07
CA LEU A 75 -9.78 -0.73 -2.63
C LEU A 75 -8.65 -1.62 -2.11
N GLU A 76 -7.52 -1.69 -2.81
CA GLU A 76 -6.35 -2.45 -2.38
C GLU A 76 -5.82 -1.97 -1.02
N ILE A 77 -5.73 -0.65 -0.82
CA ILE A 77 -5.33 -0.06 0.46
C ILE A 77 -6.32 -0.42 1.57
N LYS A 78 -7.63 -0.29 1.31
CA LYS A 78 -8.67 -0.66 2.30
C LYS A 78 -8.62 -2.15 2.64
N GLU A 79 -8.34 -3.01 1.68
CA GLU A 79 -8.19 -4.45 1.93
C GLU A 79 -6.96 -4.73 2.79
N LEU A 80 -5.84 -4.06 2.54
CA LEU A 80 -4.64 -4.14 3.39
C LEU A 80 -4.94 -3.67 4.81
N GLU A 81 -5.57 -2.52 4.98
CA GLU A 81 -6.00 -2.01 6.29
C GLU A 81 -6.92 -3.01 7.01
N ASN A 82 -7.89 -3.59 6.30
CA ASN A 82 -8.78 -4.59 6.89
C ASN A 82 -8.03 -5.84 7.33
N ARG A 83 -7.07 -6.32 6.52
CA ARG A 83 -6.21 -7.45 6.88
C ARG A 83 -5.38 -7.13 8.13
N HIS A 84 -4.77 -5.94 8.21
CA HIS A 84 -4.02 -5.51 9.39
C HIS A 84 -4.90 -5.45 10.64
N ILE A 85 -6.10 -4.88 10.54
CA ILE A 85 -7.05 -4.84 11.66
C ILE A 85 -7.45 -6.25 12.10
N ARG A 86 -7.67 -7.17 11.16
CA ARG A 86 -7.98 -8.58 11.49
C ARG A 86 -6.82 -9.25 12.23
N GLN A 87 -5.60 -9.12 11.73
CA GLN A 87 -4.40 -9.67 12.37
C GLN A 87 -4.20 -9.10 13.78
N MET A 88 -4.39 -7.79 13.95
CA MET A 88 -4.31 -7.14 15.26
C MET A 88 -5.39 -7.67 16.22
N ASN A 89 -6.63 -7.83 15.74
CA ASN A 89 -7.71 -8.41 16.55
C ASN A 89 -7.43 -9.87 16.94
N GLU A 90 -6.85 -10.67 16.06
CA GLU A 90 -6.42 -12.04 16.37
C GLU A 90 -5.32 -12.05 17.43
N ALA A 91 -4.31 -11.17 17.31
CA ALA A 91 -3.26 -11.02 18.31
C ALA A 91 -3.82 -10.59 19.68
N LEU A 92 -4.72 -9.60 19.71
CA LEU A 92 -5.41 -9.17 20.94
C LEU A 92 -6.24 -10.29 21.55
N ARG A 93 -6.88 -11.13 20.72
CA ARG A 93 -7.62 -12.30 21.21
C ARG A 93 -6.68 -13.33 21.84
N GLY A 94 -5.50 -13.55 21.26
CA GLY A 94 -4.44 -14.37 21.84
C GLY A 94 -3.99 -13.83 23.21
N GLN A 95 -3.63 -12.54 23.26
CA GLN A 95 -3.25 -11.89 24.52
C GLN A 95 -4.33 -11.99 25.60
N ARG A 96 -5.61 -11.80 25.24
CA ARG A 96 -6.71 -11.92 26.21
C ARG A 96 -6.87 -13.36 26.71
N HIS A 97 -6.69 -14.34 25.85
CA HIS A 97 -6.72 -15.75 26.24
C HIS A 97 -5.62 -16.05 27.25
N ASP A 98 -4.39 -15.62 26.96
CA ASP A 98 -3.24 -15.88 27.84
C ASP A 98 -3.39 -15.13 29.17
N PHE A 99 -3.84 -13.88 29.14
CA PHE A 99 -4.17 -13.12 30.34
C PHE A 99 -5.21 -13.83 31.23
N ASN A 100 -6.30 -14.33 30.62
CA ASN A 100 -7.31 -15.08 31.37
C ASN A 100 -6.74 -16.37 31.97
N ASN A 101 -5.83 -17.05 31.27
CA ASN A 101 -5.16 -18.24 31.79
C ASN A 101 -4.27 -17.90 32.99
N HIS A 102 -3.49 -16.83 32.92
CA HIS A 102 -2.69 -16.35 34.06
C HIS A 102 -3.58 -16.04 35.28
N LEU A 103 -4.73 -15.38 35.07
CA LEU A 103 -5.70 -15.14 36.14
C LEU A 103 -6.26 -16.44 36.73
N GLN A 104 -6.54 -17.46 35.91
CA GLN A 104 -7.00 -18.76 36.40
C GLN A 104 -5.95 -19.46 37.27
N VAL A 105 -4.68 -19.45 36.87
CA VAL A 105 -3.57 -20.04 37.65
C VAL A 105 -3.44 -19.33 39.00
N ILE A 106 -3.46 -18.00 39.00
CA ILE A 106 -3.42 -17.18 40.22
C ILE A 106 -4.58 -17.53 41.14
N ASN A 107 -5.81 -17.58 40.61
CA ASN A 107 -7.00 -17.90 41.39
C ASN A 107 -6.94 -19.32 41.99
N MET A 108 -6.47 -20.32 41.23
CA MET A 108 -6.30 -21.69 41.71
C MET A 108 -5.29 -21.77 42.86
N LEU A 109 -4.13 -21.10 42.73
CA LEU A 109 -3.10 -21.07 43.77
C LEU A 109 -3.59 -20.36 45.03
N ALA A 110 -4.31 -19.25 44.88
CA ALA A 110 -4.91 -18.50 45.97
C ALA A 110 -5.97 -19.32 46.72
N GLN A 111 -6.89 -19.98 46.01
CA GLN A 111 -7.91 -20.86 46.61
C GLN A 111 -7.30 -22.06 47.33
N SER A 112 -6.15 -22.55 46.85
CA SER A 112 -5.41 -23.64 47.49
C SER A 112 -4.62 -23.20 48.75
N GLY A 113 -4.75 -21.93 49.18
CA GLY A 113 -4.01 -21.37 50.31
C GLY A 113 -2.52 -21.18 50.08
N ARG A 114 -2.03 -21.32 48.84
CA ARG A 114 -0.60 -21.28 48.49
C ARG A 114 -0.13 -19.87 48.16
N LEU A 115 -0.34 -18.93 49.08
CA LEU A 115 0.05 -17.52 48.92
C LEU A 115 1.51 -17.30 48.50
N PRO A 116 2.52 -18.03 49.04
CA PRO A 116 3.91 -17.87 48.59
C PRO A 116 4.11 -18.15 47.10
N ARG A 117 3.40 -19.14 46.55
CA ARG A 117 3.47 -19.49 45.12
C ARG A 117 2.76 -18.47 44.23
N VAL A 118 1.74 -17.78 44.74
CA VAL A 118 1.10 -16.67 44.02
C VAL A 118 2.08 -15.52 43.83
N VAL A 119 2.84 -15.18 44.89
CA VAL A 119 3.85 -14.12 44.85
C VAL A 119 4.98 -14.48 43.88
N GLU A 120 5.45 -15.73 43.90
CA GLU A 120 6.45 -16.25 42.97
C GLU A 120 5.95 -16.16 41.51
N TYR A 121 4.75 -16.65 41.22
CA TYR A 121 4.18 -16.61 39.87
C TYR A 121 3.96 -15.18 39.34
N LEU A 122 3.54 -14.24 40.20
CA LEU A 122 3.40 -12.83 39.83
C LEU A 122 4.75 -12.17 39.54
N LYS A 123 5.81 -12.56 40.27
CA LYS A 123 7.17 -12.08 40.02
C LYS A 123 7.67 -12.58 38.66
N ASP A 124 7.50 -13.86 38.35
CA ASP A 124 7.88 -14.43 37.06
C ASP A 124 7.11 -13.76 35.90
N LEU A 125 5.80 -13.54 36.08
CA LEU A 125 4.96 -12.87 35.08
C LEU A 125 5.37 -11.41 34.84
N THR A 126 5.80 -10.70 35.88
CA THR A 126 6.27 -9.31 35.76
C THR A 126 7.67 -9.24 35.16
N GLU A 127 8.57 -10.18 35.48
CA GLU A 127 9.88 -10.28 34.82
C GLU A 127 9.75 -10.61 33.33
N GLU A 128 8.83 -11.50 32.95
CA GLU A 128 8.53 -11.78 31.54
C GLU A 128 7.97 -10.54 30.81
N ALA A 129 7.09 -9.77 31.45
CA ALA A 129 6.57 -8.52 30.90
C ALA A 129 7.64 -7.43 30.74
N VAL A 130 8.56 -7.30 31.70
CA VAL A 130 9.69 -6.35 31.65
C VAL A 130 10.72 -6.76 30.59
N GLY A 131 10.99 -8.06 30.43
CA GLY A 131 11.89 -8.57 29.39
C GLY A 131 11.42 -8.23 27.96
N VAL A 132 10.10 -8.25 27.73
CA VAL A 132 9.49 -7.80 26.47
C VAL A 132 9.59 -6.27 26.30
N ASN A 133 9.43 -5.52 27.40
CA ASN A 133 9.52 -4.05 27.37
C ASN A 133 10.94 -3.55 27.06
N ASN A 134 12.00 -4.24 27.52
CA ASN A 134 13.39 -3.91 27.18
C ASN A 134 13.70 -4.12 25.68
N MET A 135 13.05 -5.07 25.01
CA MET A 135 13.16 -5.23 23.55
C MET A 135 12.43 -4.13 22.76
N LEU A 136 11.32 -3.61 23.30
CA LEU A 136 10.56 -2.50 22.72
C LEU A 136 11.22 -1.13 22.95
N GLY A 137 12.10 -1.01 23.96
CA GLY A 137 12.87 0.20 24.25
C GLY A 137 14.06 0.45 23.31
N MET A 138 14.31 -0.44 22.34
CA MET A 138 15.37 -0.27 21.34
C MET A 138 14.96 0.82 20.34
N GLN A 139 15.71 1.92 20.26
CA GLN A 139 15.39 3.09 19.42
C GLN A 139 15.24 2.76 17.92
N CYS A 140 15.73 1.60 17.47
CA CYS A 140 15.49 1.08 16.13
C CYS A 140 14.58 -0.18 16.16
N PRO A 141 13.30 -0.06 15.74
CA PRO A 141 12.35 -1.18 15.70
C PRO A 141 12.81 -2.36 14.84
N ALA A 142 13.59 -2.10 13.78
CA ALA A 142 14.12 -3.15 12.90
C ALA A 142 15.16 -4.03 13.62
N VAL A 143 16.02 -3.42 14.45
CA VAL A 143 17.02 -4.14 15.25
C VAL A 143 16.34 -4.89 16.39
N GLY A 144 15.38 -4.25 17.07
CA GLY A 144 14.58 -4.90 18.12
C GLY A 144 13.81 -6.11 17.60
N ALA A 145 13.20 -6.02 16.42
CA ALA A 145 12.51 -7.14 15.79
C ALA A 145 13.46 -8.28 15.38
N LEU A 146 14.66 -7.95 14.89
CA LEU A 146 15.67 -8.95 14.50
C LEU A 146 16.22 -9.69 15.72
N ILE A 147 16.56 -8.97 16.79
CA ILE A 147 17.03 -9.57 18.05
C ILE A 147 15.90 -10.38 18.68
N GLY A 148 14.68 -9.83 18.77
CA GLY A 148 13.51 -10.56 19.30
C GLY A 148 13.20 -11.84 18.53
N SER A 149 13.35 -11.83 17.20
CA SER A 149 13.25 -13.02 16.34
C SER A 149 14.27 -14.10 16.72
N LYS A 150 15.54 -13.71 16.91
CA LYS A 150 16.62 -14.64 17.27
C LYS A 150 16.52 -15.15 18.71
N VAL A 151 16.13 -14.29 19.65
CA VAL A 151 15.87 -14.69 21.04
C VAL A 151 14.67 -15.63 21.12
N GLY A 152 13.59 -15.34 20.40
CA GLY A 152 12.42 -16.24 20.33
C GLY A 152 12.75 -17.60 19.72
N LEU A 153 13.65 -17.66 18.72
CA LEU A 153 14.19 -18.90 18.18
C LEU A 153 15.04 -19.66 19.20
N ALA A 154 15.92 -18.97 19.93
CA ALA A 154 16.80 -19.57 20.94
C ALA A 154 16.01 -20.14 22.14
N LYS A 155 15.00 -19.40 22.65
CA LYS A 155 14.12 -19.85 23.74
C LYS A 155 13.37 -21.14 23.36
N ARG A 156 12.90 -21.26 22.11
CA ARG A 156 12.29 -22.49 21.58
C ARG A 156 13.28 -23.66 21.47
N GLY A 157 14.57 -23.37 21.30
CA GLY A 157 15.64 -24.36 21.26
C GLY A 157 16.22 -24.73 22.63
N GLY A 158 15.73 -24.13 23.72
CA GLY A 158 16.30 -24.32 25.06
C GLY A 158 17.69 -23.69 25.24
N ILE A 159 18.05 -22.71 24.40
CA ILE A 159 19.35 -22.03 24.43
C ILE A 159 19.16 -20.67 25.09
N GLU A 160 19.88 -20.44 26.19
CA GLU A 160 19.93 -19.13 26.86
C GLU A 160 20.83 -18.19 26.05
N LEU A 161 20.30 -17.04 25.66
CA LEU A 161 20.96 -16.09 24.77
C LEU A 161 21.01 -14.72 25.44
N GLU A 162 22.20 -14.35 25.89
CA GLU A 162 22.49 -13.04 26.47
C GLU A 162 22.94 -12.08 25.36
N TYR A 163 22.40 -10.87 25.35
CA TYR A 163 22.75 -9.84 24.37
C TYR A 163 22.90 -8.50 25.07
N ASP A 164 24.00 -7.79 24.76
CA ASP A 164 24.27 -6.43 25.22
C ASP A 164 24.24 -5.50 24.00
N VAL A 165 23.36 -4.49 24.02
CA VAL A 165 23.24 -3.50 22.95
C VAL A 165 23.85 -2.19 23.44
N GLN A 166 25.11 -1.98 23.09
CA GLN A 166 25.79 -0.71 23.33
C GLN A 166 25.75 0.16 22.08
N GLY A 167 24.95 1.22 22.13
CA GLY A 167 24.89 2.26 21.11
C GLY A 167 23.59 3.06 21.16
N ASP A 168 23.72 4.38 21.19
CA ASP A 168 22.61 5.30 20.94
C ASP A 168 22.40 5.33 19.43
N LEU A 169 21.39 4.61 18.93
CA LEU A 169 21.00 4.65 17.53
C LEU A 169 20.10 5.86 17.31
N GLU A 170 20.63 7.06 17.57
CA GLU A 170 20.07 8.29 17.03
C GLU A 170 20.48 8.39 15.55
N GLY A 171 19.51 8.08 14.68
CA GLY A 171 19.59 8.25 13.24
C GLY A 171 18.21 8.49 12.66
#